data_AF-A0A7Y1UXT6-F1
#
_entry.id   AF-A0A7Y1UXT6-F1
#
_cell.length_a   1.000
_cell.length_b   1.000
_cell.length_c   1.000
_cell.angle_alpha   90.00
_cell.angle_beta   90.00
_cell.angle_gamma   90.00
#
_symmetry.space_group_name_H-M   'P 1'
#
loop_
_entity.id
_entity.type
_entity.pdbx_description
1 polymer ?
#
loop_
_entity_poly.entity_id
_entity_poly.type
_entity_poly.pdbx_seq_one_letter_code
_entity_poly.pdbx_strand_id
1 'polypeptide(L)'
;MTDMSTQRPEWGALTSSAAQSNEKWWPNQLNLRMLHQNHPGSNPFGPDFNYRTAVADLDIEALTRDVDALMTDSKDWWPADFGHYGGFFIRMSWHAAGTYRVTDGRGGAGTGAQRFAPLNSWPDNGNLDKARRLLLPIKQKYGKAISWADLLVFAGNRALETMGFTTFGFAFGRADIWAAEDDIYWGPENEWLGDQRYSGERDLANPLAAVQMGLIYVNPEGPNGVPDALASAQDIRETFSRMAMNDEETVALTVGGHTFGKMHGNGPAELVGMEPEGAGLSEQGFGWVNTNE
;
A
#
# COMPACT_ATOMS: atom_id res chain seq x y z
N MET A 1 -33.96 13.32 36.30
CA MET A 1 -33.80 14.53 35.45
C MET A 1 -32.61 14.27 34.56
N THR A 2 -32.85 13.72 33.37
CA THR A 2 -31.82 13.49 32.36
C THR A 2 -32.21 14.32 31.16
N ASP A 3 -31.66 15.52 31.09
CA ASP A 3 -31.66 16.32 29.88
C ASP A 3 -30.56 15.78 28.98
N MET A 4 -30.94 14.93 28.02
CA MET A 4 -30.10 14.52 26.90
C MET A 4 -30.56 15.18 25.61
N SER A 5 -30.90 16.47 25.67
CA SER A 5 -31.06 17.26 24.45
C SER A 5 -29.74 17.92 24.06
N THR A 6 -28.85 17.15 23.42
CA THR A 6 -27.93 17.79 22.48
C THR A 6 -28.72 18.12 21.22
N GLN A 7 -29.50 19.21 21.28
CA GLN A 7 -30.05 19.83 20.08
C GLN A 7 -28.87 20.33 19.24
N ARG A 8 -28.52 19.60 18.18
CA ARG A 8 -27.61 20.12 17.18
C ARG A 8 -28.38 21.09 16.27
N PRO A 9 -27.81 22.27 15.95
CA PRO A 9 -28.49 23.31 15.17
C PRO A 9 -28.54 23.04 13.66
N GLU A 10 -28.04 21.89 13.20
CA GLU A 10 -27.79 21.61 11.80
C GLU A 10 -28.67 20.45 11.30
N TRP A 11 -29.49 20.78 10.31
CA TRP A 11 -30.43 19.87 9.67
C TRP A 11 -29.69 19.13 8.53
N GLY A 12 -29.24 17.92 8.78
CA GLY A 12 -28.59 17.08 7.77
C GLY A 12 -28.51 15.61 8.21
N ALA A 13 -28.55 14.70 7.24
CA ALA A 13 -28.26 13.29 7.49
C ALA A 13 -26.79 13.13 7.88
N LEU A 14 -26.53 12.47 9.01
CA LEU A 14 -25.18 12.27 9.52
C LEU A 14 -24.54 11.08 8.76
N THR A 15 -23.76 11.37 7.72
CA THR A 15 -23.00 10.37 6.95
C THR A 15 -21.57 10.29 7.49
N SER A 16 -21.37 9.62 8.63
CA SER A 16 -20.03 9.33 9.17
C SER A 16 -19.77 7.83 9.23
N SER A 17 -18.51 7.42 9.13
CA SER A 17 -18.09 6.02 9.32
C SER A 17 -18.40 5.49 10.73
N ALA A 18 -18.55 6.39 11.72
CA ALA A 18 -18.97 6.07 13.08
C ALA A 18 -20.49 5.93 13.25
N ALA A 19 -21.29 6.20 12.21
CA ALA A 19 -22.73 5.99 12.25
C ALA A 19 -23.05 4.50 12.44
N GLN A 20 -24.10 4.20 13.22
CA GLN A 20 -24.50 2.82 13.43
C GLN A 20 -25.00 2.21 12.12
N SER A 21 -24.35 1.13 11.68
CA SER A 21 -24.77 0.33 10.52
C SER A 21 -25.38 -1.00 10.96
N ASN A 22 -25.98 -1.75 10.03
CA ASN A 22 -26.62 -3.04 10.32
C ASN A 22 -25.62 -4.05 10.92
N GLU A 23 -24.37 -4.00 10.49
CA GLU A 23 -23.28 -4.87 10.94
C GLU A 23 -23.01 -4.71 12.44
N LYS A 24 -23.30 -3.54 13.03
CA LYS A 24 -23.19 -3.34 14.48
C LYS A 24 -24.29 -4.07 15.26
N TRP A 25 -25.50 -4.14 14.71
CA TRP A 25 -26.64 -4.82 15.33
C TRP A 25 -26.61 -6.33 15.11
N TRP A 26 -26.16 -6.76 13.94
CA TRP A 26 -26.09 -8.16 13.54
C TRP A 26 -24.69 -8.50 13.01
N PRO A 27 -23.68 -8.56 13.89
CA PRO A 27 -22.28 -8.75 13.48
C PRO A 27 -22.00 -10.10 12.78
N ASN A 28 -22.88 -11.09 12.98
CA ASN A 28 -22.77 -12.41 12.36
C ASN A 28 -23.66 -12.57 11.11
N GLN A 29 -24.31 -11.50 10.64
CA GLN A 29 -25.12 -11.56 9.43
C GLN A 29 -24.23 -11.64 8.19
N LEU A 30 -24.61 -12.48 7.23
CA LEU A 30 -23.91 -12.61 5.95
C LEU A 30 -23.84 -11.25 5.23
N ASN A 31 -22.62 -10.82 4.87
CA ASN A 31 -22.38 -9.57 4.14
C ASN A 31 -22.29 -9.83 2.63
N LEU A 32 -23.20 -9.23 1.85
CA LEU A 32 -23.24 -9.38 0.38
C LEU A 32 -22.53 -8.23 -0.38
N ARG A 33 -21.97 -7.24 0.32
CA ARG A 33 -21.35 -6.05 -0.31
C ARG A 33 -20.21 -6.41 -1.26
N MET A 34 -19.41 -7.41 -0.90
CA MET A 34 -18.29 -7.91 -1.72
C MET A 34 -18.71 -8.30 -3.15
N LEU A 35 -19.97 -8.71 -3.35
CA LEU A 35 -20.48 -9.11 -4.67
C LEU A 35 -20.73 -7.91 -5.62
N HIS A 36 -20.67 -6.68 -5.09
CA HIS A 36 -20.93 -5.44 -5.84
C HIS A 36 -19.81 -4.39 -5.74
N GLN A 37 -18.67 -4.73 -5.14
CA GLN A 37 -17.54 -3.81 -4.90
C GLN A 37 -17.02 -3.12 -6.17
N ASN A 38 -16.86 -3.88 -7.25
CA ASN A 38 -16.37 -3.38 -8.54
C ASN A 38 -17.51 -3.14 -9.53
N HIS A 39 -18.61 -2.53 -9.07
CA HIS A 39 -19.76 -2.25 -9.92
C HIS A 39 -19.35 -1.40 -11.14
N PRO A 40 -19.74 -1.75 -12.39
CA PRO A 40 -19.31 -1.03 -13.59
C PRO A 40 -19.58 0.49 -13.56
N GLY A 41 -20.65 0.91 -12.87
CA GLY A 41 -20.99 2.32 -12.68
C GLY A 41 -20.03 3.14 -11.81
N SER A 42 -19.10 2.51 -11.08
CA SER A 42 -18.05 3.22 -10.34
C SER A 42 -16.85 3.60 -11.22
N ASN A 43 -16.75 3.03 -12.42
CA ASN A 43 -15.68 3.33 -13.37
C ASN A 43 -15.92 4.68 -14.07
N PRO A 44 -15.04 5.70 -13.89
CA PRO A 44 -15.22 7.03 -14.48
C PRO A 44 -14.96 7.07 -15.99
N PHE A 45 -14.44 6.00 -16.60
CA PHE A 45 -14.13 5.97 -18.05
C PHE A 45 -15.27 5.41 -18.91
N GLY A 46 -16.41 5.06 -18.28
CA GLY A 46 -17.57 4.52 -18.98
C GLY A 46 -17.43 3.03 -19.33
N PRO A 47 -18.52 2.41 -19.80
CA PRO A 47 -18.60 0.96 -20.01
C PRO A 47 -17.74 0.46 -21.18
N ASP A 48 -17.42 1.32 -22.16
CA ASP A 48 -16.70 0.93 -23.37
C ASP A 48 -15.17 1.03 -23.22
N PHE A 49 -14.67 1.50 -22.07
CA PHE A 49 -13.23 1.63 -21.86
C PHE A 49 -12.56 0.27 -21.65
N ASN A 50 -11.56 -0.04 -22.48
CA ASN A 50 -10.71 -1.23 -22.36
C ASN A 50 -9.26 -0.82 -22.10
N TYR A 51 -8.77 -1.12 -20.89
CA TYR A 51 -7.41 -0.76 -20.50
C TYR A 51 -6.33 -1.50 -21.31
N ARG A 52 -6.54 -2.77 -21.69
CA ARG A 52 -5.56 -3.53 -22.48
C ARG A 52 -5.32 -2.89 -23.85
N THR A 53 -6.38 -2.38 -24.47
CA THR A 53 -6.24 -1.60 -25.72
C THR A 53 -5.53 -0.28 -25.45
N ALA A 54 -5.95 0.46 -24.42
CA ALA A 54 -5.37 1.76 -24.10
C ALA A 54 -3.86 1.72 -23.79
N VAL A 55 -3.40 0.69 -23.08
CA VAL A 55 -1.98 0.52 -22.74
C VAL A 55 -1.16 -0.08 -23.88
N ALA A 56 -1.78 -0.81 -24.82
CA ALA A 56 -1.10 -1.29 -26.02
C ALA A 56 -0.74 -0.15 -26.98
N ASP A 57 -1.53 0.92 -27.00
CA ASP A 57 -1.30 2.12 -27.82
C ASP A 57 -0.38 3.15 -27.14
N LEU A 58 0.09 2.88 -25.93
CA LEU A 58 0.93 3.79 -25.15
C LEU A 58 2.35 3.86 -25.73
N ASP A 59 2.91 5.08 -25.84
CA ASP A 59 4.33 5.29 -26.11
C ASP A 59 5.15 4.90 -24.86
N ILE A 60 5.54 3.63 -24.79
CA ILE A 60 6.30 3.06 -23.67
C ILE A 60 7.69 3.69 -23.57
N GLU A 61 8.32 4.08 -24.69
CA GLU A 61 9.63 4.73 -24.65
C GLU A 61 9.54 6.12 -24.04
N ALA A 62 8.53 6.90 -24.39
CA ALA A 62 8.28 8.21 -23.77
C ALA A 62 7.96 8.06 -22.27
N LEU A 63 7.09 7.11 -21.91
CA LEU A 63 6.78 6.84 -20.49
C LEU A 63 8.05 6.48 -19.73
N THR A 64 8.89 5.61 -20.30
CA THR A 64 10.17 5.19 -19.71
C THR A 64 11.07 6.40 -19.47
N ARG A 65 11.28 7.26 -20.49
CA ARG A 65 12.12 8.45 -20.35
C ARG A 65 11.62 9.40 -19.27
N ASP A 66 10.30 9.59 -19.16
CA ASP A 66 9.74 10.47 -18.13
C ASP A 66 9.88 9.89 -16.71
N VAL A 67 9.65 8.59 -16.54
CA VAL A 67 9.83 7.90 -15.25
C VAL A 67 11.30 7.92 -14.84
N ASP A 68 12.20 7.67 -15.77
CA ASP A 68 13.65 7.72 -15.52
C ASP A 68 14.10 9.14 -15.15
N ALA A 69 13.61 10.17 -15.85
CA ALA A 69 13.93 11.56 -15.56
C ALA A 69 13.45 11.98 -14.16
N LEU A 70 12.27 11.51 -13.74
CA LEU A 70 11.74 11.77 -12.40
C LEU A 70 12.67 11.25 -11.29
N MET A 71 13.45 10.19 -11.54
CA MET A 71 14.33 9.60 -10.53
C MET A 71 15.27 10.62 -9.90
N THR A 72 15.75 11.60 -10.67
CA THR A 72 16.69 12.64 -10.20
C THR A 72 16.09 14.04 -10.14
N ASP A 73 14.79 14.18 -10.39
CA ASP A 73 14.07 15.47 -10.38
C ASP A 73 13.51 15.76 -8.98
N SER A 74 14.43 16.01 -8.04
CA SER A 74 14.12 16.26 -6.63
C SER A 74 13.13 17.41 -6.45
N LYS A 75 12.17 17.23 -5.53
CA LYS A 75 11.14 18.22 -5.19
C LYS A 75 11.38 18.79 -3.80
N ASP A 76 11.22 20.09 -3.66
CA ASP A 76 11.45 20.79 -2.38
C ASP A 76 10.53 20.28 -1.26
N TRP A 77 9.31 19.86 -1.59
CA TRP A 77 8.33 19.34 -0.62
C TRP A 77 8.61 17.89 -0.18
N TRP A 78 9.49 17.18 -0.88
CA TRP A 78 9.99 15.86 -0.45
C TRP A 78 11.33 15.57 -1.12
N PRO A 79 12.45 16.13 -0.62
CA PRO A 79 13.74 16.04 -1.30
C PRO A 79 14.22 14.59 -1.48
N ALA A 80 14.86 14.31 -2.62
CA ALA A 80 15.39 12.98 -2.90
C ALA A 80 16.65 12.70 -2.07
N ASP A 81 16.66 11.61 -1.29
CA ASP A 81 17.89 11.11 -0.68
C ASP A 81 18.93 10.87 -1.78
N PHE A 82 20.17 11.33 -1.55
CA PHE A 82 21.28 11.20 -2.50
C PHE A 82 21.00 11.80 -3.90
N GLY A 83 19.98 12.66 -4.02
CA GLY A 83 19.54 13.20 -5.31
C GLY A 83 18.85 12.18 -6.21
N HIS A 84 18.41 11.03 -5.68
CA HIS A 84 17.76 9.98 -6.47
C HIS A 84 16.63 9.25 -5.72
N TYR A 85 15.39 9.27 -6.24
CA TYR A 85 14.21 8.62 -5.65
C TYR A 85 14.14 7.10 -5.81
N GLY A 86 15.11 6.49 -6.49
CA GLY A 86 15.09 5.07 -6.87
C GLY A 86 14.80 4.11 -5.70
N GLY A 87 15.51 4.23 -4.57
CA GLY A 87 15.22 3.39 -3.40
C GLY A 87 13.79 3.55 -2.87
N PHE A 88 13.23 4.77 -2.96
CA PHE A 88 11.86 5.06 -2.53
C PHE A 88 10.81 4.43 -3.46
N PHE A 89 11.03 4.45 -4.78
CA PHE A 89 10.14 3.79 -5.74
C PHE A 89 10.27 2.27 -5.76
N ILE A 90 11.46 1.72 -5.47
CA ILE A 90 11.64 0.28 -5.23
C ILE A 90 10.80 -0.13 -4.02
N ARG A 91 10.91 0.56 -2.89
CA ARG A 91 10.08 0.30 -1.70
C ARG A 91 8.59 0.41 -2.02
N MET A 92 8.16 1.47 -2.70
CA MET A 92 6.75 1.64 -3.07
C MET A 92 6.22 0.45 -3.89
N SER A 93 6.99 0.00 -4.88
CA SER A 93 6.63 -1.12 -5.76
C SER A 93 6.62 -2.44 -5.01
N TRP A 94 7.63 -2.66 -4.17
CA TRP A 94 7.72 -3.82 -3.27
C TRP A 94 6.51 -3.89 -2.35
N HIS A 95 6.13 -2.79 -1.69
CA HIS A 95 4.97 -2.75 -0.79
C HIS A 95 3.65 -2.88 -1.55
N ALA A 96 3.59 -2.47 -2.82
CA ALA A 96 2.39 -2.66 -3.64
C ALA A 96 2.21 -4.15 -3.97
N ALA A 97 3.29 -4.85 -4.33
CA ALA A 97 3.26 -6.27 -4.69
C ALA A 97 3.25 -7.21 -3.47
N GLY A 98 3.89 -6.80 -2.38
CA GLY A 98 4.18 -7.64 -1.22
C GLY A 98 3.02 -7.84 -0.25
N THR A 99 1.80 -7.46 -0.61
CA THR A 99 0.60 -7.83 0.18
C THR A 99 -0.03 -9.13 -0.30
N TYR A 100 0.51 -9.72 -1.38
CA TYR A 100 0.00 -10.94 -2.01
C TYR A 100 0.11 -12.16 -1.09
N ARG A 101 -0.87 -13.08 -1.15
CA ARG A 101 -0.82 -14.33 -0.37
C ARG A 101 -1.30 -15.49 -1.21
N VAL A 102 -0.54 -16.58 -1.23
CA VAL A 102 -0.84 -17.78 -2.02
C VAL A 102 -2.07 -18.54 -1.55
N THR A 103 -2.43 -18.39 -0.27
CA THR A 103 -3.49 -19.16 0.37
C THR A 103 -4.87 -18.84 -0.18
N ASP A 104 -5.11 -17.60 -0.59
CA ASP A 104 -6.39 -17.18 -1.18
C ASP A 104 -6.24 -16.28 -2.43
N GLY A 105 -5.01 -16.01 -2.87
CA GLY A 105 -4.72 -15.24 -4.07
C GLY A 105 -5.01 -13.74 -3.95
N ARG A 106 -5.29 -13.23 -2.74
CA ARG A 106 -5.62 -11.82 -2.50
C ARG A 106 -4.38 -10.98 -2.26
N GLY A 107 -4.55 -9.66 -2.36
CA GLY A 107 -3.47 -8.69 -2.26
C GLY A 107 -2.63 -8.60 -3.54
N GLY A 108 -1.47 -7.99 -3.40
CA GLY A 108 -0.54 -7.71 -4.50
C GLY A 108 -0.86 -6.44 -5.28
N ALA A 109 -0.06 -6.18 -6.31
CA ALA A 109 -0.11 -4.91 -7.04
C ALA A 109 -1.13 -4.89 -8.19
N GLY A 110 -1.92 -5.96 -8.36
CA GLY A 110 -2.75 -6.19 -9.54
C GLY A 110 -3.86 -5.15 -9.80
N THR A 111 -4.26 -4.42 -8.77
CA THR A 111 -5.41 -3.48 -8.80
C THR A 111 -5.04 -2.04 -8.47
N GLY A 112 -3.79 -1.80 -8.03
CA GLY A 112 -3.36 -0.50 -7.53
C GLY A 112 -3.95 -0.14 -6.16
N ALA A 113 -4.40 -1.13 -5.38
CA ALA A 113 -5.06 -0.94 -4.09
C ALA A 113 -4.26 -0.14 -3.05
N GLN A 114 -2.93 -0.04 -3.18
CA GLN A 114 -2.08 0.77 -2.29
C GLN A 114 -2.50 2.27 -2.25
N ARG A 115 -3.27 2.75 -3.24
CA ARG A 115 -3.80 4.13 -3.25
C ARG A 115 -5.08 4.32 -2.43
N PHE A 116 -5.66 3.25 -1.91
CA PHE A 116 -6.90 3.26 -1.11
C PHE A 116 -6.68 2.73 0.29
N ALA A 117 -7.62 3.01 1.18
CA ALA A 117 -7.69 2.36 2.49
C ALA A 117 -7.84 0.82 2.33
N PRO A 118 -7.32 0.02 3.29
CA PRO A 118 -6.49 0.45 4.42
C PRO A 118 -5.02 0.65 4.03
N LEU A 119 -4.60 0.17 2.86
CA LEU A 119 -3.18 0.08 2.47
C LEU A 119 -2.51 1.45 2.35
N ASN A 120 -3.23 2.49 1.93
CA ASN A 120 -2.69 3.85 1.84
C ASN A 120 -2.23 4.41 3.20
N SER A 121 -2.65 3.78 4.30
CA SER A 121 -2.51 4.25 5.68
C SER A 121 -1.93 3.19 6.63
N TRP A 122 -1.55 2.03 6.12
CA TRP A 122 -0.81 1.05 6.92
C TRP A 122 0.50 1.66 7.45
N PRO A 123 0.89 1.36 8.71
CA PRO A 123 2.15 1.85 9.28
C PRO A 123 3.37 1.55 8.39
N ASP A 124 3.45 0.35 7.83
CA ASP A 124 4.57 -0.07 6.98
C ASP A 124 4.57 0.64 5.62
N ASN A 125 3.44 1.26 5.23
CA ASN A 125 3.35 2.12 4.05
C ASN A 125 3.61 3.60 4.36
N GLY A 126 4.13 3.90 5.56
CA GLY A 126 4.53 5.24 5.99
C GLY A 126 5.31 5.99 4.90
N ASN A 127 4.88 7.21 4.62
CA ASN A 127 5.40 8.11 3.59
C ASN A 127 5.24 7.67 2.13
N LEU A 128 4.71 6.48 1.82
CA LEU A 128 4.49 6.08 0.41
C LEU A 128 3.38 6.90 -0.28
N ASP A 129 2.57 7.65 0.47
CA ASP A 129 1.72 8.72 -0.06
C ASP A 129 2.53 9.77 -0.85
N LYS A 130 3.74 10.11 -0.40
CA LYS A 130 4.65 11.04 -1.12
C LYS A 130 5.20 10.38 -2.38
N ALA A 131 5.60 9.10 -2.33
CA ALA A 131 6.05 8.36 -3.51
C ALA A 131 4.97 8.35 -4.61
N ARG A 132 3.73 8.04 -4.26
CA ARG A 132 2.61 8.06 -5.20
C ARG A 132 2.36 9.47 -5.74
N ARG A 133 2.49 10.51 -4.90
CA ARG A 133 2.32 11.90 -5.35
C ARG A 133 3.40 12.34 -6.33
N LEU A 134 4.66 11.91 -6.16
CA LEU A 134 5.74 12.20 -7.11
C LEU A 134 5.42 11.69 -8.52
N LEU A 135 4.70 10.57 -8.65
CA LEU A 135 4.27 9.99 -9.92
C LEU A 135 3.02 10.64 -10.53
N LEU A 136 2.32 11.52 -9.79
CA LEU A 136 1.08 12.16 -10.26
C LEU A 136 1.25 12.93 -11.58
N PRO A 137 2.32 13.74 -11.80
CA PRO A 137 2.53 14.43 -13.08
C PRO A 137 2.65 13.46 -14.26
N ILE A 138 3.27 12.30 -14.07
CA ILE A 138 3.36 11.24 -15.09
C ILE A 138 1.98 10.67 -15.36
N LYS A 139 1.23 10.30 -14.31
CA LYS A 139 -0.16 9.83 -14.45
C LYS A 139 -1.05 10.85 -15.17
N GLN A 140 -0.87 12.14 -14.89
CA GLN A 140 -1.60 13.23 -15.54
C GLN A 140 -1.25 13.34 -17.02
N LYS A 141 0.04 13.23 -17.39
CA LYS A 141 0.52 13.29 -18.77
C LYS A 141 -0.05 12.16 -19.63
N TYR A 142 -0.06 10.94 -19.11
CA TYR A 142 -0.48 9.74 -19.87
C TYR A 142 -1.96 9.36 -19.66
N GLY A 143 -2.64 9.99 -18.70
CA GLY A 143 -4.08 9.86 -18.49
C GLY A 143 -4.51 8.39 -18.34
N LYS A 144 -5.57 8.00 -19.05
CA LYS A 144 -6.14 6.64 -19.00
C LYS A 144 -5.30 5.57 -19.73
N ALA A 145 -4.26 5.95 -20.46
CA ALA A 145 -3.41 5.00 -21.20
C ALA A 145 -2.47 4.21 -20.27
N ILE A 146 -2.22 4.71 -19.06
CA ILE A 146 -1.49 4.00 -18.00
C ILE A 146 -2.33 4.00 -16.73
N SER A 147 -2.51 2.84 -16.11
CA SER A 147 -3.17 2.70 -14.81
C SER A 147 -2.23 3.08 -13.67
N TRP A 148 -2.78 3.42 -12.51
CA TRP A 148 -1.96 3.49 -11.29
C TRP A 148 -1.36 2.12 -10.97
N ALA A 149 -2.14 1.04 -11.10
CA ALA A 149 -1.67 -0.31 -10.83
C ALA A 149 -0.38 -0.67 -11.57
N ASP A 150 -0.27 -0.37 -12.87
CA ASP A 150 0.96 -0.58 -13.62
C ASP A 150 2.03 0.46 -13.28
N LEU A 151 1.67 1.75 -13.19
CA LEU A 151 2.64 2.82 -12.96
C LEU A 151 3.40 2.65 -11.64
N LEU A 152 2.71 2.21 -10.57
CA LEU A 152 3.33 1.98 -9.27
C LEU A 152 4.47 0.97 -9.36
N VAL A 153 4.26 -0.18 -10.02
CA VAL A 153 5.27 -1.23 -10.14
C VAL A 153 6.31 -0.89 -11.21
N PHE A 154 5.89 -0.24 -12.29
CA PHE A 154 6.77 0.19 -13.36
C PHE A 154 7.84 1.17 -12.84
N ALA A 155 7.47 2.07 -11.93
CA ALA A 155 8.42 2.99 -11.30
C ALA A 155 9.55 2.27 -10.56
N GLY A 156 9.26 1.21 -9.79
CA GLY A 156 10.31 0.41 -9.14
C GLY A 156 11.16 -0.39 -10.13
N ASN A 157 10.55 -0.93 -11.19
CA ASN A 157 11.30 -1.61 -12.24
C ASN A 157 12.28 -0.65 -12.92
N ARG A 158 11.83 0.57 -13.24
CA ARG A 158 12.69 1.60 -13.82
C ARG A 158 13.76 2.08 -12.84
N ALA A 159 13.43 2.24 -11.56
CA ALA A 159 14.41 2.61 -10.55
C ALA A 159 15.59 1.63 -10.45
N LEU A 160 15.33 0.32 -10.58
CA LEU A 160 16.39 -0.69 -10.63
C LEU A 160 17.30 -0.49 -11.86
N GLU A 161 16.69 -0.31 -13.04
CA GLU A 161 17.40 -0.10 -14.31
C GLU A 161 18.27 1.17 -14.29
N THR A 162 17.73 2.29 -13.79
CA THR A 162 18.49 3.55 -13.71
C THR A 162 19.62 3.51 -12.70
N MET A 163 19.57 2.58 -11.73
CA MET A 163 20.63 2.34 -10.75
C MET A 163 21.55 1.16 -11.13
N GLY A 164 21.50 0.71 -12.39
CA GLY A 164 22.47 -0.23 -12.96
C GLY A 164 22.12 -1.71 -12.79
N PHE A 165 20.90 -2.05 -12.38
CA PHE A 165 20.41 -3.43 -12.34
C PHE A 165 19.50 -3.71 -13.54
N THR A 166 19.93 -4.60 -14.42
CA THR A 166 19.09 -5.06 -15.55
C THR A 166 18.02 -6.03 -15.07
N THR A 167 16.76 -5.62 -15.17
CA THR A 167 15.60 -6.42 -14.83
C THR A 167 15.31 -7.46 -15.91
N PHE A 168 14.59 -8.52 -15.54
CA PHE A 168 14.22 -9.56 -16.50
C PHE A 168 13.22 -9.07 -17.57
N GLY A 169 12.43 -8.06 -17.23
CA GLY A 169 11.42 -7.47 -18.11
C GLY A 169 10.22 -6.98 -17.31
N PHE A 170 9.27 -6.36 -18.02
CA PHE A 170 8.05 -5.82 -17.41
C PHE A 170 6.84 -6.10 -18.31
N ALA A 171 5.69 -6.40 -17.69
CA ALA A 171 4.42 -6.58 -18.37
C ALA A 171 3.37 -5.59 -17.84
N PHE A 172 2.78 -4.82 -18.75
CA PHE A 172 1.61 -3.98 -18.49
C PHE A 172 0.30 -4.78 -18.59
N GLY A 173 -0.79 -4.22 -18.08
CA GLY A 173 -2.14 -4.75 -18.24
C GLY A 173 -2.98 -4.81 -16.96
N ARG A 174 -2.49 -4.26 -15.84
CA ARG A 174 -3.23 -4.17 -14.59
C ARG A 174 -4.23 -3.02 -14.66
N ALA A 175 -5.53 -3.30 -14.65
CA ALA A 175 -6.55 -2.24 -14.64
C ALA A 175 -6.72 -1.67 -13.21
N ASP A 176 -7.03 -0.38 -13.11
CA ASP A 176 -7.34 0.27 -11.82
C ASP A 176 -8.72 -0.16 -11.29
N ILE A 177 -8.82 -0.28 -9.96
CA ILE A 177 -10.11 -0.28 -9.22
C ILE A 177 -10.49 1.14 -8.80
N TRP A 178 -11.74 1.37 -8.39
CA TRP A 178 -12.28 2.71 -8.11
C TRP A 178 -12.78 2.90 -6.68
N ALA A 179 -12.65 1.87 -5.85
CA ALA A 179 -12.97 1.87 -4.43
C ALA A 179 -12.00 0.93 -3.71
N ALA A 180 -11.95 1.04 -2.38
CA ALA A 180 -11.24 0.10 -1.53
C ALA A 180 -11.78 -1.33 -1.68
N GLU A 181 -10.92 -2.31 -1.43
CA GLU A 181 -11.31 -3.72 -1.44
C GLU A 181 -11.84 -4.13 -0.06
N ASP A 182 -13.15 -4.37 0.03
CA ASP A 182 -13.87 -4.82 1.23
C ASP A 182 -13.76 -6.34 1.43
N ASP A 183 -13.23 -7.08 0.44
CA ASP A 183 -13.26 -8.53 0.39
C ASP A 183 -11.96 -9.22 0.84
N ILE A 184 -11.01 -8.46 1.41
CA ILE A 184 -9.75 -8.99 1.93
C ILE A 184 -9.77 -9.03 3.47
N TYR A 185 -9.59 -10.23 4.01
CA TYR A 185 -9.38 -10.42 5.45
C TYR A 185 -7.90 -10.25 5.81
N TRP A 186 -7.56 -9.10 6.41
CA TRP A 186 -6.20 -8.73 6.82
C TRP A 186 -5.81 -9.20 8.23
N GLY A 187 -6.77 -9.66 9.03
CA GLY A 187 -6.57 -10.12 10.40
C GLY A 187 -7.70 -9.67 11.33
N PRO A 188 -7.77 -10.25 12.55
CA PRO A 188 -8.81 -9.93 13.52
C PRO A 188 -8.49 -8.70 14.39
N GLU A 189 -7.27 -8.16 14.31
CA GLU A 189 -6.81 -7.11 15.21
C GLU A 189 -7.55 -5.79 14.99
N ASN A 190 -7.83 -5.10 16.09
CA ASN A 190 -8.44 -3.76 16.09
C ASN A 190 -7.41 -2.63 16.31
N GLU A 191 -6.12 -2.97 16.42
CA GLU A 191 -5.03 -2.04 16.64
C GLU A 191 -3.92 -2.29 15.61
N TRP A 192 -3.33 -1.20 15.11
CA TRP A 192 -2.16 -1.29 14.24
C TRP A 192 -0.99 -1.94 14.97
N LEU A 193 -0.24 -2.78 14.26
CA LEU A 193 0.89 -3.56 14.76
C LEU A 193 0.53 -4.62 15.82
N GLY A 194 -0.77 -4.86 16.07
CA GLY A 194 -1.22 -6.00 16.89
C GLY A 194 -0.94 -7.36 16.24
N ASP A 195 -0.88 -8.41 17.05
CA ASP A 195 -0.47 -9.78 16.66
C ASP A 195 -1.43 -10.89 17.14
N GLN A 196 -2.74 -10.63 17.25
CA GLN A 196 -3.78 -11.62 17.63
C GLN A 196 -4.06 -12.67 16.53
N ARG A 197 -3.01 -13.17 15.92
CA ARG A 197 -2.97 -14.06 14.76
C ARG A 197 -2.11 -15.29 14.97
N TYR A 198 -1.52 -15.45 16.15
CA TYR A 198 -0.74 -16.62 16.50
C TYR A 198 -1.52 -17.57 17.42
N SER A 199 -1.25 -18.86 17.28
CA SER A 199 -1.71 -19.91 18.17
C SER A 199 -0.61 -20.96 18.35
N GLY A 200 -0.80 -21.90 19.29
CA GLY A 200 0.22 -22.91 19.56
C GLY A 200 1.53 -22.28 20.05
N GLU A 201 2.65 -22.69 19.48
CA GLU A 201 3.96 -22.11 19.78
C GLU A 201 4.17 -20.79 19.03
N ARG A 202 3.93 -20.77 17.71
CA ARG A 202 3.95 -19.56 16.86
C ARG A 202 3.30 -19.81 15.49
N ASP A 203 2.19 -20.54 15.47
CA ASP A 203 1.49 -20.88 14.23
C ASP A 203 0.69 -19.66 13.75
N LEU A 204 1.11 -19.07 12.63
CA LEU A 204 0.44 -17.92 12.02
C LEU A 204 -0.91 -18.34 11.42
N ALA A 205 -1.99 -17.63 11.74
CA ALA A 205 -3.34 -17.96 11.28
C ALA A 205 -3.47 -17.86 9.76
N ASN A 206 -4.11 -18.86 9.14
CA ASN A 206 -4.50 -18.76 7.73
C ASN A 206 -5.68 -17.77 7.56
N PRO A 207 -5.75 -17.00 6.46
CA PRO A 207 -4.85 -16.96 5.31
C PRO A 207 -3.74 -15.87 5.43
N LEU A 208 -3.39 -15.43 6.64
CA LEU A 208 -2.50 -14.28 6.84
C LEU A 208 -1.05 -14.62 6.46
N ALA A 209 -0.31 -13.62 5.98
CA ALA A 209 1.09 -13.77 5.57
C ALA A 209 1.99 -12.65 6.11
N ALA A 210 1.53 -11.92 7.12
CA ALA A 210 2.29 -10.90 7.83
C ALA A 210 2.22 -11.15 9.35
N VAL A 211 3.29 -10.84 10.06
CA VAL A 211 3.41 -11.15 11.51
C VAL A 211 2.59 -10.22 12.39
N GLN A 212 2.25 -9.03 11.91
CA GLN A 212 1.46 -8.02 12.63
C GLN A 212 0.52 -7.29 11.66
N MET A 213 -0.56 -6.72 12.20
CA MET A 213 -1.51 -5.93 11.42
C MET A 213 -0.84 -4.66 10.90
N GLY A 214 -0.92 -4.41 9.59
CA GLY A 214 -0.35 -3.21 8.97
C GLY A 214 1.12 -3.32 8.57
N LEU A 215 1.74 -4.50 8.72
CA LEU A 215 3.04 -4.84 8.12
C LEU A 215 2.87 -5.57 6.79
N ILE A 216 3.88 -5.45 5.92
CA ILE A 216 3.93 -6.21 4.67
C ILE A 216 4.30 -7.68 4.95
N TYR A 217 5.42 -7.94 5.66
CA TYR A 217 5.88 -9.30 6.00
C TYR A 217 6.17 -9.45 7.49
N VAL A 218 7.33 -8.97 7.93
CA VAL A 218 7.89 -9.17 9.27
C VAL A 218 8.18 -7.84 9.95
N ASN A 219 8.35 -7.87 11.27
CA ASN A 219 8.78 -6.70 12.03
C ASN A 219 10.29 -6.48 11.84
N PRO A 220 10.74 -5.28 11.41
CA PRO A 220 12.14 -4.99 11.15
C PRO A 220 13.03 -5.05 12.41
N GLU A 221 12.46 -4.90 13.60
CA GLU A 221 13.16 -4.99 14.89
C GLU A 221 13.19 -6.41 15.45
N GLY A 222 12.62 -7.37 14.73
CA GLY A 222 12.45 -8.76 15.14
C GLY A 222 11.08 -9.05 15.79
N PRO A 223 10.80 -10.33 16.10
CA PRO A 223 9.49 -10.76 16.60
C PRO A 223 9.02 -9.92 17.79
N ASN A 224 7.91 -9.21 17.62
CA ASN A 224 7.31 -8.35 18.65
C ASN A 224 8.27 -7.28 19.20
N GLY A 225 9.19 -6.77 18.35
CA GLY A 225 10.19 -5.77 18.71
C GLY A 225 11.40 -6.34 19.47
N VAL A 226 11.53 -7.67 19.56
CA VAL A 226 12.67 -8.33 20.20
C VAL A 226 13.76 -8.60 19.15
N PRO A 227 14.98 -8.04 19.31
CA PRO A 227 16.06 -8.13 18.32
C PRO A 227 16.76 -9.50 18.35
N ASP A 228 16.02 -10.56 18.04
CA ASP A 228 16.51 -11.93 17.85
C ASP A 228 16.51 -12.28 16.35
N ALA A 229 17.70 -12.37 15.78
CA ALA A 229 17.88 -12.66 14.36
C ALA A 229 17.44 -14.08 13.96
N LEU A 230 17.59 -15.07 14.84
CA LEU A 230 17.20 -16.45 14.53
C LEU A 230 15.69 -16.60 14.55
N ALA A 231 15.04 -15.98 15.53
CA ALA A 231 13.58 -15.94 15.59
C ALA A 231 13.00 -15.12 14.41
N SER A 232 13.62 -13.98 14.06
CA SER A 232 13.25 -13.20 12.88
C SER A 232 13.39 -14.01 11.58
N ALA A 233 14.44 -14.83 11.44
CA ALA A 233 14.61 -15.69 10.27
C ALA A 233 13.49 -16.74 10.12
N GLN A 234 12.88 -17.19 11.21
CA GLN A 234 11.72 -18.09 11.17
C GLN A 234 10.48 -17.35 10.65
N ASP A 235 10.21 -16.16 11.18
CA ASP A 235 9.12 -15.29 10.72
C ASP A 235 9.28 -14.91 9.24
N ILE A 236 10.52 -14.62 8.79
CA ILE A 236 10.84 -14.33 7.39
C ILE A 236 10.48 -15.52 6.52
N ARG A 237 10.98 -16.72 6.84
CA ARG A 237 10.68 -17.92 6.05
C ARG A 237 9.19 -18.21 5.98
N GLU A 238 8.50 -18.12 7.12
CA GLU A 238 7.06 -18.37 7.19
C GLU A 238 6.28 -17.39 6.30
N THR A 239 6.49 -16.08 6.47
CA THR A 239 5.76 -15.05 5.73
C THR A 239 6.06 -15.07 4.24
N PHE A 240 7.33 -15.16 3.85
CA PHE A 240 7.70 -15.23 2.43
C PHE A 240 7.17 -16.48 1.74
N SER A 241 7.16 -17.64 2.41
CA SER A 241 6.58 -18.86 1.85
C SER A 241 5.09 -18.71 1.56
N ARG A 242 4.34 -18.03 2.44
CA ARG A 242 2.93 -17.68 2.23
C ARG A 242 2.71 -16.65 1.13
N MET A 243 3.78 -16.00 0.68
CA MET A 243 3.81 -15.06 -0.46
C MET A 243 4.49 -15.63 -1.70
N ALA A 244 4.55 -16.96 -1.82
CA ALA A 244 5.09 -17.72 -2.95
C ALA A 244 6.61 -17.68 -3.12
N MET A 245 7.36 -17.24 -2.11
CA MET A 245 8.82 -17.15 -2.20
C MET A 245 9.47 -18.28 -1.41
N ASN A 246 10.37 -19.02 -2.05
CA ASN A 246 11.24 -19.98 -1.39
C ASN A 246 12.45 -19.28 -0.74
N ASP A 247 13.34 -20.04 -0.08
CA ASP A 247 14.51 -19.50 0.62
C ASP A 247 15.47 -18.73 -0.31
N GLU A 248 15.72 -19.22 -1.53
CA GLU A 248 16.61 -18.54 -2.50
C GLU A 248 16.01 -17.21 -2.96
N GLU A 249 14.72 -17.22 -3.31
CA GLU A 249 13.97 -16.02 -3.73
C GLU A 249 13.90 -14.99 -2.60
N THR A 250 13.66 -15.45 -1.37
CA THR A 250 13.61 -14.61 -0.17
C THR A 250 14.93 -13.87 0.05
N VAL A 251 16.04 -14.60 0.05
CA VAL A 251 17.37 -14.00 0.21
C VAL A 251 17.67 -13.01 -0.93
N ALA A 252 17.38 -13.40 -2.18
CA ALA A 252 17.60 -12.56 -3.35
C ALA A 252 16.80 -11.25 -3.28
N LEU A 253 15.52 -11.31 -2.88
CA LEU A 253 14.65 -10.14 -2.72
C LEU A 253 15.12 -9.23 -1.60
N THR A 254 15.41 -9.78 -0.41
CA THR A 254 15.84 -8.98 0.74
C THR A 254 17.19 -8.31 0.48
N VAL A 255 18.20 -9.06 0.01
CA VAL A 255 19.53 -8.49 -0.25
C VAL A 255 19.50 -7.56 -1.45
N GLY A 256 18.84 -7.95 -2.55
CA GLY A 256 18.72 -7.13 -3.75
C GLY A 256 17.98 -5.81 -3.48
N GLY A 257 16.87 -5.85 -2.74
CA GLY A 257 16.12 -4.67 -2.33
C GLY A 257 16.93 -3.73 -1.42
N HIS A 258 17.54 -4.27 -0.37
CA HIS A 258 18.34 -3.48 0.59
C HIS A 258 19.72 -3.06 0.08
N THR A 259 20.08 -3.39 -1.17
CA THR A 259 21.23 -2.81 -1.85
C THR A 259 21.00 -1.32 -2.17
N PHE A 260 19.74 -0.86 -2.19
CA PHE A 260 19.35 0.49 -2.56
C PHE A 260 18.69 1.26 -1.42
N GLY A 261 18.94 2.57 -1.38
CA GLY A 261 18.26 3.50 -0.48
C GLY A 261 18.73 3.41 0.98
N LYS A 262 17.81 3.73 1.90
CA LYS A 262 18.01 3.77 3.35
C LYS A 262 16.66 3.75 4.08
N MET A 263 16.70 3.57 5.39
CA MET A 263 15.57 3.82 6.29
C MET A 263 15.59 5.27 6.81
N HIS A 264 14.48 5.70 7.41
CA HIS A 264 14.30 7.04 7.96
C HIS A 264 13.74 6.97 9.38
N GLY A 265 14.50 7.46 10.34
CA GLY A 265 14.13 7.52 11.77
C GLY A 265 14.77 8.73 12.45
N ASN A 266 14.72 9.89 11.79
CA ASN A 266 15.34 11.12 12.27
C ASN A 266 14.45 11.85 13.27
N GLY A 267 14.46 11.38 14.51
CA GLY A 267 13.73 11.99 15.62
C GLY A 267 12.70 11.05 16.25
N PRO A 268 12.00 11.51 17.28
CA PRO A 268 11.00 10.74 18.00
C PRO A 268 9.78 10.42 17.12
N ALA A 269 9.29 9.18 17.17
CA ALA A 269 8.14 8.75 16.39
C ALA A 269 6.84 9.50 16.77
N GLU A 270 6.76 10.01 18.00
CA GLU A 270 5.62 10.76 18.54
C GLU A 270 5.41 12.12 17.86
N LEU A 271 6.42 12.61 17.13
CA LEU A 271 6.34 13.85 16.36
C LEU A 271 5.73 13.66 14.96
N VAL A 272 5.50 12.41 14.56
CA VAL A 272 4.86 12.05 13.29
C VAL A 272 3.35 12.06 13.50
N GLY A 273 2.66 12.89 12.70
CA GLY A 273 1.20 13.01 12.73
C GLY A 273 0.46 11.80 12.16
N MET A 274 -0.86 11.94 12.08
CA MET A 274 -1.77 10.87 11.64
C MET A 274 -1.49 10.41 10.21
N GLU A 275 -1.70 9.13 9.95
CA GLU A 275 -1.74 8.50 8.63
C GLU A 275 -2.80 9.15 7.69
N PRO A 276 -2.72 8.96 6.36
CA PRO A 276 -3.56 9.69 5.39
C PRO A 276 -5.07 9.67 5.64
N GLU A 277 -5.65 8.53 6.03
CA GLU A 277 -7.10 8.44 6.33
C GLU A 277 -7.49 9.09 7.66
N GLY A 278 -6.52 9.31 8.56
CA GLY A 278 -6.70 10.04 9.83
C GLY A 278 -6.30 11.51 9.74
N ALA A 279 -5.71 11.96 8.63
CA ALA A 279 -5.17 13.30 8.46
C ALA A 279 -6.26 14.36 8.19
N GLY A 280 -5.92 15.62 8.45
CA GLY A 280 -6.80 16.75 8.18
C GLY A 280 -7.01 17.00 6.68
N LEU A 281 -8.14 17.62 6.31
CA LEU A 281 -8.45 17.94 4.91
C LEU A 281 -7.38 18.84 4.25
N SER A 282 -6.69 19.68 5.03
CA SER A 282 -5.58 20.52 4.57
C SER A 282 -4.42 19.71 3.99
N GLU A 283 -4.24 18.46 4.42
CA GLU A 283 -3.15 17.60 3.96
C GLU A 283 -3.39 17.04 2.56
N GLN A 284 -4.58 17.22 1.99
CA GLN A 284 -4.91 16.84 0.62
C GLN A 284 -4.53 15.37 0.29
N GLY A 285 -4.83 14.47 1.23
CA GLY A 285 -4.57 13.03 1.12
C GLY A 285 -3.12 12.62 1.39
N PHE A 286 -2.28 13.51 1.91
CA PHE A 286 -1.05 13.14 2.61
C PHE A 286 -1.34 12.82 4.08
N GLY A 287 -0.43 12.08 4.71
CA GLY A 287 -0.41 11.84 6.15
C GLY A 287 1.00 11.92 6.72
N TRP A 288 1.21 11.43 7.94
CA TRP A 288 2.50 11.33 8.60
C TRP A 288 3.31 12.64 8.59
N VAL A 289 2.63 13.78 8.76
CA VAL A 289 3.28 15.09 8.80
C VAL A 289 4.25 15.11 9.97
N ASN A 290 5.53 15.33 9.69
CA ASN A 290 6.56 15.43 10.71
C ASN A 290 6.61 16.87 11.25
N THR A 291 6.31 17.05 12.53
CA THR A 291 6.33 18.37 13.17
C THR A 291 7.73 18.84 13.59
N ASN A 292 8.75 18.00 13.39
CA ASN A 292 10.16 18.33 13.63
C ASN A 292 10.82 19.07 12.45
N GLU A 293 10.10 19.30 11.36
CA GLU A 293 10.57 19.91 10.10
C GLU A 293 9.99 21.30 9.86
#